data_AF-A0A150U3F9-F1
#
_entry.id   AF-A0A150U3F9-F1
#
_cell.length_a   1.000
_cell.length_b   1.000
_cell.length_c   1.000
_cell.angle_alpha   90.00
_cell.angle_beta   90.00
_cell.angle_gamma   90.00
#
_symmetry.space_group_name_H-M   'P 1'
#
loop_
_entity.id
_entity.type
_entity.pdbx_description
1 polymer ?
#
loop_
_entity_poly.entity_id
_entity_poly.type
_entity_poly.pdbx_seq_one_letter_code
_entity_poly.pdbx_strand_id
1 'polypeptide(L)'
;MNLSDLLSRLETKIHRHTVLYGTHLYRVISQNGDTLNLQAVASIDGLPNQIETPKAHGIPGVSSECRPGSLVCVAFRNGKRGQPYVVSYLDTTPINVTIDASSQASIGPSATTVALAGGTRPVAMGDSLDVWITQAHLLLVKLAQLTPGSNAEYLAELSAYQEAITMGWMAERVTAR
;
A
#
# COMPACT_ATOMS: atom_id res chain seq x y z
N MET A 1 34.81 47.60 -1.21
CA MET A 1 33.71 46.78 -0.66
C MET A 1 33.30 47.41 0.66
N ASN A 2 32.03 47.82 0.81
CA ASN A 2 31.55 48.46 2.04
C ASN A 2 31.27 47.39 3.11
N LEU A 3 31.44 47.73 4.39
CA LEU A 3 31.12 46.84 5.52
C LEU A 3 29.67 46.36 5.47
N SER A 4 28.73 47.21 5.06
CA SER A 4 27.32 46.83 4.92
C SER A 4 27.10 45.72 3.88
N ASP A 5 27.81 45.79 2.75
CA ASP A 5 27.74 44.78 1.69
C ASP A 5 28.35 43.44 2.16
N LEU A 6 29.47 43.51 2.90
CA LEU A 6 30.08 42.32 3.49
C LEU A 6 29.17 41.65 4.53
N LEU A 7 28.53 42.43 5.40
CA LEU A 7 27.61 41.90 6.41
C LEU A 7 26.37 41.25 5.77
N SER A 8 25.76 41.89 4.78
CA SER A 8 24.64 41.32 4.03
C SER A 8 24.98 39.99 3.35
N ARG A 9 26.18 39.89 2.76
CA ARG A 9 26.69 38.64 2.17
C ARG A 9 26.94 37.56 3.22
N LEU A 10 27.43 37.93 4.40
CA LEU A 10 27.63 37.01 5.52
C LEU A 10 26.30 36.47 6.04
N GLU A 11 25.33 37.34 6.30
CA GLU A 11 23.97 36.96 6.73
C GLU A 11 23.31 36.01 5.73
N THR A 12 23.38 36.35 4.43
CA THR A 12 22.84 35.49 3.36
C THR A 12 23.53 34.11 3.35
N LYS A 13 24.85 34.08 3.53
CA LYS A 13 25.61 32.82 3.53
C LYS A 13 25.29 31.96 4.76
N ILE A 14 25.15 32.58 5.94
CA ILE A 14 24.77 31.90 7.18
C ILE A 14 23.35 31.35 7.03
N HIS A 15 22.39 32.18 6.61
CA HIS A 15 20.99 31.78 6.44
C HIS A 15 20.84 30.58 5.51
N ARG A 16 21.49 30.61 4.34
CA ARG A 16 21.48 29.51 3.37
C ARG A 16 22.07 28.21 3.90
N HIS A 17 22.95 28.29 4.90
CA HIS A 17 23.57 27.13 5.52
C HIS A 17 22.76 26.60 6.71
N THR A 18 22.12 27.49 7.47
CA THR A 18 21.33 27.12 8.65
C THR A 18 19.94 26.61 8.29
N VAL A 19 19.36 27.05 7.17
CA VAL A 19 18.00 26.66 6.76
C VAL A 19 17.83 25.14 6.67
N LEU A 20 18.88 24.40 6.30
CA LEU A 20 18.82 22.95 6.08
C LEU A 20 18.85 22.11 7.37
N TYR A 21 19.04 22.72 8.54
CA TYR A 21 19.05 22.00 9.83
C TYR A 21 17.67 21.81 10.45
N GLY A 22 16.63 22.39 9.84
CA GLY A 22 15.24 22.21 10.25
C GLY A 22 14.49 21.10 9.51
N THR A 23 13.24 20.88 9.91
CA THR A 23 12.26 20.09 9.15
C THR A 23 11.41 21.01 8.30
N HIS A 24 11.24 20.66 7.03
CA HIS A 24 10.54 21.49 6.05
C HIS A 24 9.38 20.74 5.44
N LEU A 25 8.32 21.47 5.13
CA LEU A 25 7.12 20.90 4.53
C LEU A 25 7.29 20.76 3.02
N TYR A 26 7.12 19.54 2.54
CA TYR A 26 7.10 19.20 1.13
C TYR A 26 5.78 18.53 0.76
N ARG A 27 5.41 18.67 -0.51
CA ARG A 27 4.29 18.00 -1.16
C ARG A 27 4.82 16.90 -2.06
N VAL A 28 4.20 15.72 -2.02
CA VAL A 28 4.47 14.64 -2.97
C VAL A 28 3.94 15.05 -4.35
N ILE A 29 4.81 15.09 -5.36
CA ILE A 29 4.42 15.30 -6.75
C ILE A 29 4.10 13.95 -7.38
N SER A 30 5.01 12.99 -7.22
CA SER A 30 4.87 11.62 -7.69
C SER A 30 5.74 10.67 -6.87
N GLN A 31 5.48 9.37 -7.00
CA GLN A 31 6.29 8.29 -6.47
C GLN A 31 6.71 7.38 -7.61
N ASN A 32 7.98 6.98 -7.64
CA ASN A 32 8.50 5.97 -8.55
C ASN A 32 9.19 4.88 -7.73
N GLY A 33 8.52 3.74 -7.55
CA GLY A 33 8.97 2.69 -6.63
C GLY A 33 9.09 3.22 -5.20
N ASP A 34 10.31 3.20 -4.66
CA ASP A 34 10.63 3.71 -3.32
C ASP A 34 11.26 5.10 -3.31
N THR A 35 11.21 5.82 -4.43
CA THR A 35 11.66 7.21 -4.53
C THR A 35 10.46 8.15 -4.61
N LEU A 36 10.49 9.21 -3.81
CA LEU A 36 9.51 10.29 -3.83
C LEU A 36 10.09 11.51 -4.55
N ASN A 37 9.29 12.06 -5.47
CA ASN A 37 9.53 13.36 -6.08
C ASN A 37 8.73 14.40 -5.30
N LEU A 38 9.43 15.34 -4.68
CA LEU A 38 8.85 16.26 -3.71
C LEU A 38 9.03 17.71 -4.14
N GLN A 39 8.05 18.54 -3.82
CA GLN A 39 8.09 19.99 -4.00
C GLN A 39 7.97 20.71 -2.64
N ALA A 40 8.83 21.70 -2.37
CA ALA A 40 8.72 22.53 -1.18
C ALA A 40 7.39 23.28 -1.20
N VAL A 41 6.67 23.28 -0.07
CA VAL A 41 5.39 23.99 0.03
C VAL A 41 5.60 25.49 0.18
N ALA A 42 6.65 25.91 0.88
CA ALA A 42 7.04 27.30 1.04
C ALA A 42 8.31 27.60 0.24
N SER A 43 8.35 28.76 -0.39
CA SER A 43 9.57 29.28 -1.01
C SER A 43 10.44 29.93 0.08
N ILE A 44 11.55 29.28 0.42
CA ILE A 44 12.51 29.75 1.43
C ILE A 44 13.88 29.82 0.77
N ASP A 45 14.59 30.96 0.88
CA ASP A 45 15.93 31.08 0.28
C ASP A 45 16.88 30.01 0.85
N GLY A 46 17.60 29.34 -0.04
CA GLY A 46 18.51 28.25 0.31
C GLY A 46 17.87 26.86 0.48
N LEU A 47 16.54 26.74 0.48
CA LEU A 47 15.83 25.47 0.48
C LEU A 47 15.59 24.99 -0.98
N PRO A 48 15.96 23.75 -1.35
CA PRO A 48 15.68 23.24 -2.69
C PRO A 48 14.17 23.10 -2.95
N ASN A 49 13.67 23.73 -4.02
CA ASN A 49 12.25 23.71 -4.36
C ASN A 49 11.77 22.32 -4.80
N GLN A 50 12.59 21.56 -5.51
CA GLN A 50 12.29 20.18 -5.92
C GLN A 50 13.44 19.27 -5.53
N ILE A 51 13.09 18.11 -4.97
CA ILE A 51 14.05 17.10 -4.53
C ILE A 51 13.50 15.72 -4.82
N GLU A 52 14.42 14.77 -4.96
CA GLU A 52 14.12 13.34 -4.95
C GLU A 52 14.68 12.76 -3.66
N THR A 53 13.93 11.88 -3.01
CA THR A 53 14.37 11.25 -1.76
C THR A 53 13.80 9.85 -1.62
N PRO A 54 14.54 8.90 -1.02
CA PRO A 54 13.98 7.62 -0.65
C PRO A 54 12.79 7.79 0.31
N LYS A 55 11.74 7.00 0.08
CA LYS A 55 10.57 6.90 0.93
C LYS A 55 10.96 6.32 2.29
N ALA A 56 10.38 6.85 3.36
CA ALA A 56 10.52 6.28 4.70
C ALA A 56 9.38 5.30 4.94
N HIS A 57 9.69 4.00 5.01
CA HIS A 57 8.68 2.95 5.23
C HIS A 57 8.18 2.88 6.68
N GLY A 58 8.96 3.41 7.63
CA GLY A 58 8.65 3.39 9.06
C GLY A 58 8.84 2.01 9.70
N ILE A 59 8.10 1.01 9.23
CA ILE A 59 8.11 -0.36 9.74
C ILE A 59 8.73 -1.30 8.69
N PRO A 60 9.74 -2.12 9.04
CA PRO A 60 10.27 -3.14 8.16
C PRO A 60 9.18 -4.11 7.67
N GLY A 61 9.21 -4.48 6.39
CA GLY A 61 8.20 -5.33 5.76
C GLY A 61 6.91 -4.60 5.36
N VAL A 62 6.77 -3.31 5.70
CA VAL A 62 5.65 -2.50 5.23
C VAL A 62 6.08 -1.66 4.02
N SER A 63 5.30 -1.71 2.95
CA SER A 63 5.42 -0.78 1.84
C SER A 63 4.07 -0.11 1.56
N SER A 64 4.14 1.09 1.00
CA SER A 64 2.95 1.87 0.67
C SER A 64 3.21 2.79 -0.52
N GLU A 65 2.12 3.18 -1.17
CA GLU A 65 2.14 4.18 -2.24
C GLU A 65 1.51 5.48 -1.75
N CYS A 66 2.32 6.54 -1.76
CA CYS A 66 1.90 7.88 -1.41
C CYS A 66 1.01 8.46 -2.50
N ARG A 67 -0.06 9.14 -2.09
CA ARG A 67 -0.91 9.88 -3.03
C ARG A 67 -0.18 11.16 -3.49
N PRO A 68 -0.20 11.49 -4.79
CA PRO A 68 0.17 12.82 -5.24
C PRO A 68 -0.61 13.90 -4.49
N GLY A 69 0.08 14.92 -4.01
CA GLY A 69 -0.49 15.99 -3.19
C GLY A 69 -0.36 15.78 -1.68
N SER A 70 -0.02 14.57 -1.19
CA SER A 70 0.24 14.31 0.23
C SER A 70 1.33 15.22 0.79
N LEU A 71 1.22 15.55 2.08
CA LEU A 71 2.18 16.39 2.78
C LEU A 71 3.14 15.58 3.62
N VAL A 72 4.44 15.88 3.50
CA VAL A 72 5.52 15.22 4.22
C VAL A 72 6.49 16.24 4.82
N CYS A 73 7.05 15.91 5.98
CA CYS A 73 8.17 16.65 6.55
C CYS A 73 9.48 16.04 6.08
N VAL A 74 10.38 16.87 5.56
CA VAL A 74 11.70 16.49 5.08
C VAL A 74 12.77 17.20 5.89
N ALA A 75 13.83 16.47 6.23
CA ALA A 75 15.06 17.04 6.77
C ALA A 75 16.25 16.68 5.87
N PHE A 76 17.37 17.39 6.06
CA PHE A 76 18.59 17.20 5.29
C PHE A 76 19.72 16.72 6.22
N ARG A 77 20.31 15.55 5.93
CA ARG A 77 21.34 14.97 6.80
C ARG A 77 22.52 15.92 6.94
N ASN A 78 22.83 16.31 8.17
CA ASN A 78 23.91 17.26 8.49
C ASN A 78 23.85 18.55 7.65
N GLY A 79 22.64 19.03 7.33
CA GLY A 79 22.45 20.22 6.50
C GLY A 79 22.88 20.06 5.04
N LYS A 80 23.07 18.82 4.53
CA LYS A 80 23.49 18.58 3.15
C LYS A 80 22.30 18.49 2.20
N ARG A 81 22.25 19.42 1.22
CA ARG A 81 21.17 19.50 0.20
C ARG A 81 20.92 18.20 -0.56
N GLY A 82 21.97 17.47 -0.90
CA GLY A 82 21.88 16.20 -1.64
C GLY A 82 21.55 14.97 -0.80
N GLN A 83 21.22 15.15 0.48
CA GLN A 83 20.87 14.05 1.39
C GLN A 83 19.54 14.30 2.13
N PRO A 84 18.45 14.58 1.39
CA PRO A 84 17.13 14.68 2.00
C PRO A 84 16.65 13.32 2.50
N TYR A 85 15.82 13.33 3.53
CA TYR A 85 15.07 12.16 3.99
C TYR A 85 13.73 12.57 4.59
N VAL A 86 12.73 11.71 4.41
CA VAL A 86 11.40 11.91 5.01
C VAL A 86 11.47 11.62 6.51
N VAL A 87 10.94 12.54 7.30
CA VAL A 87 10.85 12.45 8.76
C VAL A 87 9.46 11.96 9.17
N SER A 88 8.41 12.52 8.57
CA SER A 88 7.03 12.18 8.91
C SER A 88 6.09 12.45 7.74
N TYR A 89 4.97 11.72 7.73
CA TYR A 89 3.83 11.93 6.83
C TYR A 89 2.73 12.63 7.64
N LEU A 90 2.22 13.77 7.17
CA LEU A 90 1.27 14.59 7.94
C LEU A 90 -0.19 14.33 7.58
N ASP A 91 -0.41 14.00 6.32
CA ASP A 91 -1.71 13.64 5.78
C ASP A 91 -1.45 12.47 4.85
N THR A 92 -2.00 11.29 5.12
CA THR A 92 -2.74 10.49 4.14
C THR A 92 -2.97 9.04 4.55
N THR A 93 -4.17 8.57 4.21
CA THR A 93 -4.40 7.18 3.83
C THR A 93 -3.64 6.93 2.52
N PRO A 94 -2.67 6.02 2.48
CA PRO A 94 -1.93 5.69 1.27
C PRO A 94 -2.86 5.07 0.21
N ILE A 95 -2.42 5.06 -1.06
CA ILE A 95 -3.18 4.44 -2.16
C ILE A 95 -3.27 2.93 -1.96
N ASN A 96 -2.14 2.31 -1.60
CA ASN A 96 -2.04 0.91 -1.23
C ASN A 96 -1.08 0.76 -0.04
N VAL A 97 -1.23 -0.36 0.68
CA VAL A 97 -0.28 -0.83 1.69
C VAL A 97 -0.09 -2.32 1.48
N THR A 98 1.16 -2.74 1.47
CA THR A 98 1.55 -4.15 1.51
C THR A 98 2.29 -4.40 2.81
N ILE A 99 1.97 -5.51 3.47
CA ILE A 99 2.62 -5.95 4.70
C ILE A 99 3.15 -7.36 4.47
N ASP A 100 4.47 -7.46 4.34
CA ASP A 100 5.17 -8.72 4.17
C ASP A 100 5.80 -9.13 5.49
N ALA A 101 5.40 -10.31 5.98
CA ALA A 101 5.95 -10.93 7.18
C ALA A 101 6.52 -12.30 6.83
N SER A 102 7.72 -12.61 7.34
CA SER A 102 8.41 -13.87 7.02
C SER A 102 7.79 -15.12 7.66
N SER A 103 6.94 -14.95 8.68
CA SER A 103 6.30 -16.08 9.38
C SER A 103 4.82 -15.85 9.64
N GLN A 104 4.46 -14.71 10.26
CA GLN A 104 3.07 -14.42 10.62
C GLN A 104 2.81 -12.93 10.67
N ALA A 105 1.67 -12.50 10.12
CA ALA A 105 1.08 -11.18 10.35
C ALA A 105 -0.22 -11.36 11.15
N SER A 106 -0.26 -10.83 12.37
CA SER A 106 -1.44 -10.88 13.24
C SER A 106 -2.17 -9.53 13.20
N ILE A 107 -3.42 -9.52 12.73
CA ILE A 107 -4.23 -8.30 12.65
C ILE A 107 -5.31 -8.34 13.73
N GLY A 108 -5.31 -7.33 14.60
CA GLY A 108 -6.25 -7.20 15.71
C GLY A 108 -6.28 -8.40 16.68
N PRO A 109 -5.13 -8.94 17.12
CA PRO A 109 -5.11 -10.13 17.99
C PRO A 109 -5.82 -9.93 19.34
N SER A 110 -5.99 -8.67 19.76
CA SER A 110 -6.72 -8.29 20.97
C SER A 110 -7.89 -7.34 20.69
N ALA A 111 -8.20 -7.10 19.42
CA ALA A 111 -9.30 -6.23 19.04
C ALA A 111 -10.63 -7.00 19.16
N THR A 112 -11.65 -6.36 19.73
CA THR A 112 -13.02 -6.94 19.79
C THR A 112 -13.65 -7.08 18.41
N THR A 113 -13.23 -6.23 17.46
CA THR A 113 -13.67 -6.26 16.06
C THR A 113 -12.55 -5.84 15.13
N VAL A 114 -12.38 -6.54 14.01
CA VAL A 114 -11.50 -6.15 12.90
C VAL A 114 -12.35 -6.02 11.64
N ALA A 115 -12.45 -4.82 11.10
CA ALA A 115 -13.11 -4.58 9.81
C ALA A 115 -12.05 -4.62 8.69
N LEU A 116 -12.01 -5.70 7.93
CA LEU A 116 -11.25 -5.79 6.68
C LEU A 116 -12.19 -5.44 5.51
N ALA A 117 -11.69 -4.71 4.51
CA ALA A 117 -12.50 -4.22 3.37
C ALA A 117 -13.77 -3.42 3.75
N GLY A 118 -13.76 -2.74 4.90
CA GLY A 118 -14.92 -1.99 5.41
C GLY A 118 -16.14 -2.84 5.76
N GLY A 119 -16.02 -4.17 5.79
CA GLY A 119 -17.18 -5.04 5.75
C GLY A 119 -17.89 -5.25 7.10
N THR A 120 -19.23 -5.38 7.03
CA THR A 120 -19.93 -6.40 7.82
C THR A 120 -19.48 -7.82 7.43
N ARG A 121 -18.82 -8.02 6.27
CA ARG A 121 -18.08 -9.25 5.95
C ARG A 121 -16.85 -8.96 5.08
N PRO A 122 -15.62 -9.16 5.59
CA PRO A 122 -14.45 -9.29 4.74
C PRO A 122 -14.33 -10.70 4.16
N VAL A 123 -13.99 -10.81 2.89
CA VAL A 123 -13.54 -12.06 2.25
C VAL A 123 -12.03 -12.00 2.13
N ALA A 124 -11.33 -12.90 2.82
CA ALA A 124 -9.96 -13.23 2.48
C ALA A 124 -10.00 -14.17 1.26
N MET A 125 -9.45 -13.75 0.13
CA MET A 125 -9.11 -14.69 -0.95
C MET A 125 -7.77 -15.33 -0.58
N GLY A 126 -7.84 -16.59 -0.16
CA GLY A 126 -6.68 -17.46 0.03
C GLY A 126 -7.13 -18.90 -0.18
N ASP A 127 -6.19 -19.77 -0.54
CA ASP A 127 -6.40 -21.17 -0.95
C ASP A 127 -7.31 -21.97 -0.01
N SER A 128 -7.39 -21.59 1.27
CA SER A 128 -8.26 -22.23 2.25
C SER A 128 -9.74 -22.03 1.98
N LEU A 129 -10.17 -20.88 1.43
CA LEU A 129 -11.59 -20.62 1.14
C LEU A 129 -12.05 -21.37 -0.12
N ASP A 130 -11.16 -21.56 -1.09
CA ASP A 130 -11.38 -22.45 -2.24
C ASP A 130 -11.56 -23.91 -1.80
N VAL A 131 -10.80 -24.36 -0.80
CA VAL A 131 -10.97 -25.70 -0.21
C VAL A 131 -12.35 -25.82 0.47
N TRP A 132 -12.81 -24.82 1.20
CA TRP A 132 -14.14 -24.85 1.84
C TRP A 132 -15.29 -24.78 0.83
N ILE A 133 -15.19 -23.93 -0.20
CA ILE A 133 -16.19 -23.86 -1.29
C ILE A 133 -16.20 -25.18 -2.05
N THR A 134 -15.03 -25.74 -2.37
CA THR A 134 -14.90 -27.03 -3.06
C THR A 134 -15.49 -28.15 -2.22
N GLN A 135 -15.20 -28.23 -0.92
CA GLN A 135 -15.77 -29.25 -0.04
C GLN A 135 -17.28 -29.10 0.14
N ALA A 136 -17.79 -27.87 0.28
CA ALA A 136 -19.23 -27.62 0.37
C ALA A 136 -19.95 -28.02 -0.93
N HIS A 137 -19.36 -27.72 -2.09
CA HIS A 137 -19.89 -28.11 -3.39
C HIS A 137 -19.88 -29.64 -3.57
N LEU A 138 -18.77 -30.31 -3.22
CA LEU A 138 -18.67 -31.77 -3.24
C LEU A 138 -19.68 -32.45 -2.30
N LEU A 139 -19.96 -31.84 -1.14
CA LEU A 139 -20.98 -32.33 -0.22
C LEU A 139 -22.39 -32.20 -0.83
N LEU A 140 -22.67 -31.07 -1.48
CA LEU A 140 -23.94 -30.82 -2.16
C LEU A 140 -24.17 -31.83 -3.30
N VAL A 141 -23.15 -32.11 -4.09
CA VAL A 141 -23.20 -33.12 -5.16
C VAL A 141 -23.46 -34.51 -4.59
N LYS A 142 -22.76 -34.90 -3.53
CA LYS A 142 -22.99 -36.19 -2.85
C LYS A 142 -24.40 -36.32 -2.29
N LEU A 143 -24.95 -35.25 -1.70
CA LEU A 143 -26.32 -35.23 -1.21
C LEU A 143 -27.34 -35.38 -2.36
N ALA A 144 -27.12 -34.70 -3.48
CA ALA A 144 -27.98 -34.83 -4.66
C ALA A 144 -28.00 -36.26 -5.23
N GLN A 145 -26.84 -36.94 -5.25
CA GLN A 145 -26.73 -38.35 -5.68
C GLN A 145 -27.43 -39.33 -4.73
N LEU A 146 -27.51 -39.01 -3.44
CA LEU A 146 -28.16 -39.85 -2.43
C LEU A 146 -29.68 -39.62 -2.33
N THR A 147 -30.22 -38.60 -3.01
CA THR A 147 -31.64 -38.27 -2.94
C THR A 147 -32.44 -39.14 -3.93
N PRO A 148 -33.40 -39.98 -3.49
CA PRO A 148 -34.19 -40.82 -4.38
C PRO A 148 -35.09 -39.97 -5.28
N GLY A 149 -35.04 -40.20 -6.60
CA GLY A 149 -35.81 -39.44 -7.60
C GLY A 149 -35.07 -38.27 -8.26
N SER A 150 -33.75 -38.16 -8.08
CA SER A 150 -32.91 -37.20 -8.80
C SER A 150 -32.86 -37.52 -10.30
N ASN A 151 -33.21 -36.53 -11.14
CA ASN A 151 -33.21 -36.66 -12.60
C ASN A 151 -31.79 -37.00 -13.10
N ALA A 152 -31.66 -38.05 -13.91
CA ALA A 152 -30.37 -38.53 -14.42
C ALA A 152 -29.58 -37.43 -15.18
N GLU A 153 -30.26 -36.51 -15.85
CA GLU A 153 -29.64 -35.35 -16.52
C GLU A 153 -29.00 -34.37 -15.52
N TYR A 154 -29.65 -34.14 -14.37
CA TYR A 154 -29.11 -33.28 -13.31
C TYR A 154 -27.88 -33.91 -12.65
N LEU A 155 -27.88 -35.24 -12.50
CA LEU A 155 -26.73 -35.97 -11.96
C LEU A 155 -25.53 -35.98 -12.93
N ALA A 156 -25.77 -36.03 -14.24
CA ALA A 156 -24.73 -35.96 -15.26
C ALA A 156 -24.12 -34.55 -15.38
N GLU A 157 -24.94 -33.51 -15.23
CA GLU A 157 -24.46 -32.13 -15.17
C GLU A 157 -23.60 -31.90 -13.92
N LEU A 158 -24.04 -32.39 -12.75
CA LEU A 158 -23.27 -32.31 -11.50
C LEU A 158 -21.95 -33.09 -11.55
N SER A 159 -21.89 -34.26 -12.21
CA SER A 159 -20.63 -34.99 -12.36
C SER A 159 -19.63 -34.25 -13.26
N ALA A 160 -20.11 -33.59 -14.32
CA ALA A 160 -19.25 -32.78 -15.18
C ALA A 160 -18.68 -31.55 -14.45
N TYR A 161 -19.49 -30.92 -13.58
CA TYR A 161 -18.99 -29.84 -12.71
C TYR A 161 -17.94 -30.36 -11.71
N GLN A 162 -18.15 -31.54 -11.13
CA GLN A 162 -17.19 -32.14 -10.19
C GLN A 162 -15.84 -32.46 -10.84
N GLU A 163 -15.82 -32.96 -12.08
CA GLU A 163 -14.58 -33.16 -12.85
C GLU A 163 -13.88 -31.85 -13.19
N ALA A 164 -14.64 -30.82 -13.61
CA ALA A 164 -14.10 -29.50 -13.93
C ALA A 164 -13.46 -28.81 -12.71
N ILE A 165 -14.08 -28.95 -11.54
CA ILE A 165 -13.54 -28.44 -10.26
C ILE A 165 -12.27 -29.22 -9.87
N THR A 166 -12.31 -30.55 -9.97
CA THR A 166 -11.16 -31.41 -9.61
C THR A 166 -9.96 -31.16 -10.51
N MET A 167 -10.18 -30.76 -11.77
CA MET A 167 -9.11 -30.40 -12.71
C MET A 167 -8.68 -28.92 -12.63
N GLY A 168 -9.37 -28.06 -11.87
CA GLY A 168 -9.02 -26.64 -11.72
C GLY A 168 -9.47 -25.72 -12.87
N TRP A 169 -10.47 -26.10 -13.67
CA TRP A 169 -10.87 -25.41 -14.90
C TRP A 169 -11.94 -24.31 -14.72
N MET A 170 -12.10 -23.77 -13.52
CA MET A 170 -13.16 -22.79 -13.20
C MET A 170 -12.93 -21.35 -13.74
N ALA A 171 -11.94 -21.13 -14.63
CA ALA A 171 -11.66 -19.79 -15.15
C ALA A 171 -12.47 -19.38 -16.40
N GLU A 172 -13.05 -20.32 -17.16
CA GLU A 172 -13.42 -19.98 -18.56
C GLU A 172 -14.88 -20.22 -18.98
N ARG A 173 -15.75 -20.78 -18.13
CA ARG A 173 -17.12 -21.19 -18.57
C ARG A 173 -18.29 -20.34 -18.08
N VAL A 174 -18.06 -19.27 -17.32
CA VAL A 174 -19.16 -18.44 -16.80
C VAL A 174 -19.60 -17.33 -17.78
N THR A 175 -18.85 -17.06 -18.86
CA THR A 175 -19.21 -15.99 -19.83
C THR A 175 -19.95 -16.47 -21.08
N ALA A 176 -20.41 -17.72 -21.14
CA ALA A 176 -21.18 -18.24 -22.26
C ALA A 176 -22.57 -18.73 -21.82
N ARG A 177 -23.42 -17.80 -21.38
CA ARG A 177 -24.88 -17.87 -21.52
C ARG A 177 -25.51 -16.51 -21.26
#